data_AF-A0A973GW08-F1
#
_entry.id   AF-A0A973GW08-F1
#
_cell.length_a   1.000
_cell.length_b   1.000
_cell.length_c   1.000
_cell.angle_alpha   90.00
_cell.angle_beta   90.00
_cell.angle_gamma   90.00
#
_symmetry.space_group_name_H-M   'P 1'
#
loop_
_entity.id
_entity.type
_entity.pdbx_description
1 polymer ?
#
loop_
_entity_poly.entity_id
_entity_poly.type
_entity_poly.pdbx_seq_one_letter_code
_entity_poly.pdbx_strand_id
1 'polypeptide(L)'
;MSYGKPDLVVYQKNRDLYPDNIRRFIVEDFVHVVDTTRFLLQDEIIDVRVQGKKIEGKLVHVVVQFITPSNQGLLIMNYLNGVTEEVIEVMHPQRKSIIRNLSSLETYEKSVLTKKPESDWIPTLKKRGFENLRNAFLDAVKNKTSSPVSGEDALVSHQICEKIVELLER
;
A
#
# COMPACT_ATOMS: atom_id res chain seq x y z
N MET A 1 18.50 14.62 -0.18
CA MET A 1 17.34 15.51 0.06
C MET A 1 16.14 14.62 0.31
N SER A 2 15.51 14.71 1.48
CA SER A 2 14.17 14.15 1.66
C SER A 2 13.20 15.04 0.88
N TYR A 3 12.36 14.46 0.02
CA TYR A 3 11.41 15.21 -0.80
C TYR A 3 10.21 15.73 0.02
N GLY A 4 10.23 15.56 1.35
CA GLY A 4 9.13 15.90 2.25
C GLY A 4 8.00 14.87 2.17
N LYS A 5 6.80 15.31 2.56
CA LYS A 5 5.57 14.51 2.37
C LYS A 5 5.17 14.53 0.90
N PRO A 6 4.68 13.42 0.32
CA PRO A 6 4.08 13.45 -1.00
C PRO A 6 2.77 14.23 -0.98
N ASP A 7 2.37 14.80 -2.12
CA ASP A 7 1.06 15.44 -2.31
C ASP A 7 -0.04 14.39 -2.56
N LEU A 8 0.31 13.32 -3.28
CA LEU A 8 -0.61 12.24 -3.64
C LEU A 8 0.12 10.90 -3.68
N VAL A 9 -0.50 9.89 -3.06
CA VAL A 9 -0.13 8.49 -3.20
C VAL A 9 -1.26 7.73 -3.88
N VAL A 10 -0.99 7.01 -4.96
CA VAL A 10 -1.95 6.10 -5.59
C VAL A 10 -1.40 4.69 -5.47
N TYR A 11 -2.16 3.79 -4.85
CA TYR A 11 -1.76 2.40 -4.70
C TYR A 11 -2.84 1.49 -5.26
N GLN A 12 -2.50 0.77 -6.33
CA GLN A 12 -3.31 -0.27 -6.94
C GLN A 12 -2.69 -1.64 -6.64
N LYS A 13 -3.48 -2.55 -6.07
CA LYS A 13 -3.10 -3.94 -5.87
C LYS A 13 -4.20 -4.81 -6.42
N ASN A 14 -4.11 -5.12 -7.71
CA ASN A 14 -5.16 -5.84 -8.42
C ASN A 14 -4.83 -7.32 -8.49
N ARG A 15 -5.87 -8.15 -8.52
CA ARG A 15 -5.77 -9.61 -8.58
C ARG A 15 -6.57 -10.11 -9.77
N ASP A 16 -6.21 -11.30 -10.24
CA ASP A 16 -7.04 -12.12 -11.12
C ASP A 16 -7.59 -13.28 -10.28
N LEU A 17 -8.63 -12.98 -9.50
CA LEU A 17 -9.26 -13.85 -8.50
C LEU A 17 -10.78 -13.72 -8.57
N TYR A 18 -11.49 -14.72 -8.04
CA TYR A 18 -12.94 -14.59 -7.87
C TYR A 18 -13.26 -13.61 -6.73
N PRO A 19 -14.39 -12.87 -6.81
CA PRO A 19 -14.89 -12.03 -5.72
C PRO A 19 -14.98 -12.83 -4.41
N ASP A 20 -14.70 -12.19 -3.28
CA ASP A 20 -14.73 -12.82 -1.94
C ASP A 20 -15.61 -12.01 -0.99
N ASN A 21 -15.86 -12.54 0.21
CA ASN A 21 -16.53 -11.82 1.28
C ASN A 21 -15.71 -10.57 1.69
N ILE A 22 -16.42 -9.52 2.11
CA ILE A 22 -15.86 -8.20 2.41
C ILE A 22 -14.72 -8.31 3.43
N ARG A 23 -14.96 -9.00 4.55
CA ARG A 23 -13.97 -9.08 5.64
C ARG A 23 -12.67 -9.72 5.19
N ARG A 24 -12.73 -10.87 4.51
CA ARG A 24 -11.53 -11.56 4.01
C ARG A 24 -10.79 -10.71 2.97
N PHE A 25 -11.52 -10.10 2.04
CA PHE A 25 -10.93 -9.20 1.05
C PHE A 25 -10.14 -8.07 1.73
N ILE A 26 -10.76 -7.41 2.72
CA ILE A 26 -10.16 -6.23 3.34
C ILE A 26 -9.03 -6.59 4.30
N VAL A 27 -9.25 -7.54 5.21
CA VAL A 27 -8.31 -7.85 6.30
C VAL A 27 -7.11 -8.68 5.83
N GLU A 28 -7.29 -9.58 4.85
CA GLU A 28 -6.21 -10.47 4.41
C GLU A 28 -5.39 -9.92 3.24
N ASP A 29 -5.96 -9.10 2.35
CA ASP A 29 -5.25 -8.63 1.14
C ASP A 29 -5.18 -7.09 1.05
N PHE A 30 -6.30 -6.39 1.27
CA PHE A 30 -6.35 -4.92 1.18
C PHE A 30 -5.59 -4.22 2.32
N VAL A 31 -5.37 -4.89 3.45
CA VAL A 31 -4.56 -4.36 4.58
C VAL A 31 -3.19 -3.88 4.13
N HIS A 32 -2.57 -4.56 3.15
CA HIS A 32 -1.29 -4.14 2.60
C HIS A 32 -1.37 -2.80 1.86
N VAL A 33 -2.49 -2.54 1.19
CA VAL A 33 -2.75 -1.27 0.49
C VAL A 33 -2.97 -0.14 1.49
N VAL A 34 -3.75 -0.42 2.54
CA VAL A 34 -3.99 0.47 3.69
C VAL A 34 -2.68 0.85 4.36
N ASP A 35 -1.92 -0.14 4.80
CA ASP A 35 -0.71 0.03 5.60
C ASP A 35 0.38 0.81 4.85
N THR A 36 0.70 0.37 3.63
CA THR A 36 1.73 1.01 2.82
C THR A 36 1.35 2.44 2.46
N THR A 37 0.08 2.71 2.15
CA THR A 37 -0.36 4.08 1.83
C THR A 37 -0.28 4.99 3.04
N ARG A 38 -0.68 4.52 4.24
CA ARG A 38 -0.50 5.26 5.51
C ARG A 38 0.98 5.62 5.73
N PHE A 39 1.86 4.63 5.58
CA PHE A 39 3.30 4.82 5.73
C PHE A 39 3.85 5.88 4.76
N LEU A 40 3.44 5.83 3.49
CA LEU A 40 3.92 6.73 2.44
C LEU A 40 3.43 8.17 2.59
N LEU A 41 2.20 8.38 3.10
CA LEU A 41 1.62 9.71 3.26
C LEU A 41 2.34 10.56 4.31
N GLN A 42 3.00 9.93 5.30
CA GLN A 42 3.73 10.63 6.36
C GLN A 42 2.86 11.70 7.07
N ASP A 43 1.56 11.44 7.17
CA ASP A 43 0.59 12.33 7.80
C ASP A 43 -0.56 11.55 8.43
N GLU A 44 -1.25 12.18 9.37
CA GLU A 44 -2.40 11.58 10.04
C GLU A 44 -3.61 11.50 9.09
N ILE A 45 -4.25 10.33 9.04
CA ILE A 45 -5.47 10.15 8.25
C ILE A 45 -6.66 10.70 9.05
N ILE A 46 -7.25 11.79 8.57
CA ILE A 46 -8.38 12.47 9.24
C ILE A 46 -9.74 12.03 8.68
N ASP A 47 -9.79 11.54 7.43
CA ASP A 47 -11.02 11.01 6.83
C ASP A 47 -10.71 9.83 5.89
N VAL A 48 -11.67 8.90 5.81
CA VAL A 48 -11.61 7.69 5.00
C VAL A 48 -12.94 7.55 4.25
N ARG A 49 -12.88 7.65 2.92
CA ARG A 49 -14.05 7.50 2.05
C ARG A 49 -13.94 6.21 1.27
N VAL A 50 -15.02 5.45 1.21
CA VAL A 50 -15.01 4.08 0.68
C VAL A 50 -16.11 3.92 -0.35
N GLN A 51 -15.77 3.33 -1.49
CA GLN A 51 -16.71 2.87 -2.49
C GLN A 51 -16.30 1.47 -2.93
N GLY A 52 -17.27 0.60 -3.20
CA GLY A 52 -16.98 -0.75 -3.66
C GLY A 52 -18.11 -1.32 -4.50
N LYS A 53 -17.76 -2.26 -5.38
CA LYS A 53 -18.73 -3.02 -6.17
C LYS A 53 -18.87 -4.41 -5.61
N LYS A 54 -20.11 -4.86 -5.43
CA LYS A 54 -20.43 -6.23 -5.04
C LYS A 54 -21.18 -6.96 -6.16
N ILE A 55 -20.97 -8.26 -6.27
CA ILE A 55 -21.77 -9.18 -7.09
C ILE A 55 -22.14 -10.35 -6.19
N GLU A 56 -23.44 -10.65 -6.08
CA GLU A 56 -23.94 -11.75 -5.23
C GLU A 56 -23.45 -11.66 -3.77
N GLY A 57 -23.40 -10.44 -3.22
CA GLY A 57 -22.93 -10.17 -1.86
C GLY A 57 -21.41 -10.24 -1.66
N LYS A 58 -20.64 -10.64 -2.69
CA LYS A 58 -19.17 -10.70 -2.66
C LYS A 58 -18.56 -9.44 -3.23
N LEU A 59 -17.48 -8.96 -2.62
CA LEU A 59 -16.75 -7.77 -3.03
C LEU A 59 -15.89 -8.07 -4.27
N VAL A 60 -16.11 -7.29 -5.32
CA VAL A 60 -15.37 -7.36 -6.59
C VAL A 60 -14.17 -6.42 -6.56
N HIS A 61 -14.42 -5.17 -6.18
CA HIS A 61 -13.38 -4.16 -6.02
C HIS A 61 -13.75 -3.16 -4.94
N VAL A 62 -12.73 -2.47 -4.44
CA VAL A 62 -12.85 -1.33 -3.54
C VAL A 62 -11.96 -0.19 -4.04
N VAL A 63 -12.46 1.03 -3.86
CA VAL A 63 -11.72 2.29 -3.99
C VAL A 63 -11.84 3.02 -2.65
N VAL A 64 -10.72 3.31 -2.02
CA VAL A 64 -10.65 4.05 -0.75
C VAL A 64 -9.84 5.32 -0.94
N GLN A 65 -10.35 6.44 -0.46
CA GLN A 65 -9.61 7.69 -0.37
C GLN A 65 -9.21 7.94 1.08
N PHE A 66 -7.92 8.13 1.32
CA PHE A 66 -7.38 8.70 2.55
C PHE A 66 -7.21 10.20 2.38
N ILE A 67 -7.67 10.95 3.38
CA ILE A 67 -7.54 12.40 3.45
C ILE A 67 -6.73 12.72 4.69
N THR A 68 -5.71 13.56 4.53
CA THR A 68 -4.89 14.10 5.61
C THR A 68 -4.95 15.63 5.59
N PRO A 69 -4.39 16.33 6.60
CA PRO A 69 -4.31 17.78 6.57
C PRO A 69 -3.50 18.35 5.38
N SER A 70 -2.55 17.59 4.84
CA SER A 70 -1.63 18.10 3.80
C SER A 70 -1.60 17.32 2.49
N ASN A 71 -2.13 16.10 2.44
CA ASN A 71 -2.06 15.23 1.26
C ASN A 71 -3.18 14.18 1.21
N GLN A 72 -3.19 13.36 0.17
CA GLN A 72 -4.23 12.35 -0.05
C GLN A 72 -3.67 11.03 -0.56
N GLY A 73 -4.35 9.94 -0.22
CA GLY A 73 -4.10 8.61 -0.74
C GLY A 73 -5.30 8.10 -1.54
N LEU A 74 -5.07 7.44 -2.66
CA LEU A 74 -6.09 6.71 -3.43
C LEU A 74 -5.69 5.24 -3.52
N LEU A 75 -6.47 4.39 -2.85
CA LEU A 75 -6.21 2.97 -2.68
C LEU A 75 -7.22 2.19 -3.52
N ILE A 76 -6.74 1.29 -4.36
CA ILE A 76 -7.57 0.54 -5.30
C ILE A 76 -7.18 -0.93 -5.26
N MET A 77 -8.18 -1.80 -5.20
CA MET A 77 -8.00 -3.22 -5.40
C MET A 77 -9.21 -3.78 -6.14
N ASN A 78 -8.95 -4.47 -7.25
CA ASN A 78 -9.94 -5.19 -8.03
C ASN A 78 -9.55 -6.67 -8.13
N TYR A 79 -10.42 -7.57 -7.68
CA TYR A 79 -10.23 -9.02 -7.81
C TYR A 79 -10.56 -9.54 -9.19
N LEU A 80 -11.49 -8.91 -9.92
CA LEU A 80 -11.78 -9.25 -11.32
C LEU A 80 -10.93 -8.39 -12.26
N ASN A 81 -9.63 -8.29 -12.00
CA ASN A 81 -8.69 -7.66 -12.93
C ASN A 81 -8.14 -8.68 -13.93
N GLY A 82 -7.68 -8.23 -15.10
CA GLY A 82 -7.12 -9.12 -16.12
C GLY A 82 -5.73 -9.67 -15.79
N VAL A 83 -5.10 -9.18 -14.71
CA VAL A 83 -3.77 -9.61 -14.27
C VAL A 83 -3.60 -9.35 -12.78
N THR A 84 -2.81 -10.19 -12.12
CA THR A 84 -2.29 -9.87 -10.79
C THR A 84 -1.16 -8.85 -10.94
N GLU A 85 -1.38 -7.64 -10.44
CA GLU A 85 -0.43 -6.54 -10.54
C GLU A 85 -0.45 -5.66 -9.30
N GLU A 86 0.65 -4.96 -9.11
CA GLU A 86 0.84 -4.06 -8.00
C GLU A 86 1.55 -2.80 -8.50
N VAL A 87 0.93 -1.63 -8.32
CA VAL A 87 1.46 -0.35 -8.79
C VAL A 87 1.29 0.70 -7.71
N ILE A 88 2.41 1.31 -7.30
CA ILE A 88 2.44 2.39 -6.32
C ILE A 88 3.00 3.63 -7.01
N GLU A 89 2.23 4.70 -7.04
CA GLU A 89 2.65 6.01 -7.52
C GLU A 89 2.76 6.97 -6.35
N VAL A 90 3.93 7.59 -6.18
CA VAL A 90 4.19 8.57 -5.14
C VAL A 90 4.58 9.89 -5.79
N MET A 91 3.74 10.91 -5.61
CA MET A 91 3.87 12.20 -6.26
C MET A 91 4.26 13.25 -5.23
N HIS A 92 5.42 13.86 -5.43
CA HIS A 92 5.91 15.02 -4.69
C HIS A 92 5.92 16.23 -5.64
N PRO A 93 6.14 17.45 -5.12
CA PRO A 93 6.38 18.61 -5.98
C PRO A 93 7.52 18.33 -6.97
N GLN A 94 7.21 18.40 -8.27
CA GLN A 94 8.15 18.23 -9.38
C GLN A 94 8.79 16.82 -9.53
N ARG A 95 8.33 15.83 -8.76
CA ARG A 95 8.87 14.46 -8.84
C ARG A 95 7.76 13.42 -8.69
N LYS A 96 7.73 12.44 -9.60
CA LYS A 96 6.85 11.28 -9.51
C LYS A 96 7.67 10.01 -9.52
N SER A 97 7.42 9.12 -8.57
CA SER A 97 8.00 7.78 -8.51
C SER A 97 6.90 6.76 -8.77
N ILE A 98 7.16 5.75 -9.62
CA ILE A 98 6.25 4.64 -9.87
C ILE A 98 6.99 3.34 -9.56
N ILE A 99 6.46 2.55 -8.64
CA ILE A 99 6.93 1.20 -8.36
C ILE A 99 5.93 0.23 -8.98
N ARG A 100 6.42 -0.75 -9.75
CA ARG A 100 5.59 -1.86 -10.26
C ARG A 100 6.09 -3.19 -9.75
N ASN A 101 5.17 -4.00 -9.24
CA ASN A 101 5.38 -5.35 -8.71
C ASN A 101 6.53 -5.46 -7.70
N LEU A 102 6.81 -4.36 -6.99
CA LEU A 102 7.93 -4.21 -6.05
C LEU A 102 9.31 -4.51 -6.66
N SER A 103 9.43 -4.51 -7.99
CA SER A 103 10.65 -4.94 -8.70
C SER A 103 11.25 -3.88 -9.62
N SER A 104 10.42 -2.97 -10.13
CA SER A 104 10.84 -1.88 -11.00
C SER A 104 10.49 -0.52 -10.41
N LEU A 105 11.41 0.43 -10.55
CA LEU A 105 11.22 1.82 -10.14
C LEU A 105 11.42 2.73 -11.35
N GLU A 106 10.39 3.50 -11.68
CA GLU A 106 10.46 4.62 -12.61
C GLU A 106 10.42 5.92 -11.81
N THR A 107 11.19 6.90 -12.22
CA THR A 107 11.13 8.25 -11.64
C THR A 107 11.08 9.29 -12.76
N TYR A 108 10.15 10.23 -12.62
CA TYR A 108 9.99 11.39 -13.49
C TYR A 108 10.38 12.63 -12.69
N GLU A 109 11.37 13.37 -13.16
CA GLU A 109 11.85 14.62 -12.54
C GLU A 109 12.37 15.55 -13.63
N LYS A 110 11.93 16.82 -13.66
CA LYS A 110 12.35 17.80 -14.67
C LYS A 110 12.24 17.29 -16.12
N SER A 111 11.13 16.60 -16.44
CA SER A 111 10.87 15.98 -17.76
C SER A 111 11.84 14.84 -18.14
N VAL A 112 12.65 14.36 -17.20
CA VAL A 112 13.54 13.21 -17.40
C VAL A 112 12.94 11.97 -16.75
N LEU A 113 12.85 10.89 -17.53
CA LEU A 113 12.51 9.55 -17.05
C LEU A 113 13.78 8.79 -16.71
N THR A 114 13.91 8.38 -15.45
CA THR A 114 14.93 7.43 -14.99
C THR A 114 14.25 6.10 -14.69
N LYS A 115 14.71 5.02 -15.32
CA LYS A 115 14.29 3.65 -14.98
C LYS A 115 15.42 2.95 -14.26
N LYS A 116 15.14 2.40 -13.09
CA LYS A 116 16.03 1.44 -12.43
C LYS A 116 15.53 0.04 -12.79
N PRO A 117 16.20 -0.65 -13.73
CA PRO A 117 15.77 -1.98 -14.15
C PRO A 117 15.86 -2.95 -12.98
N GLU A 118 15.02 -3.99 -13.05
CA GLU A 118 15.07 -5.11 -12.14
C GLU A 118 16.45 -5.78 -12.23
N SER A 119 17.08 -6.06 -11.10
CA SER A 119 18.29 -6.89 -11.08
C SER A 119 17.86 -8.35 -11.03
N ASP A 120 18.12 -9.09 -12.10
CA ASP A 120 17.73 -10.50 -12.26
C ASP A 120 18.37 -11.42 -11.20
N TRP A 121 19.46 -10.98 -10.58
CA TRP A 121 20.24 -11.76 -9.63
C TRP A 121 19.84 -11.59 -8.16
N ILE A 122 18.94 -10.65 -7.84
CA ILE A 122 18.50 -10.47 -6.45
C ILE A 122 17.46 -11.55 -6.11
N PRO A 123 17.63 -12.34 -5.03
CA PRO A 123 16.64 -13.33 -4.61
C PRO A 123 15.26 -12.70 -4.33
N THR A 124 14.18 -13.42 -4.64
CA THR A 124 12.79 -12.93 -4.48
C THR A 124 12.47 -12.45 -3.07
N LEU A 125 12.93 -13.17 -2.04
CA LEU A 125 12.68 -12.80 -0.65
C LEU A 125 13.37 -11.48 -0.28
N LYS A 126 14.58 -11.25 -0.81
CA LYS A 126 15.29 -9.98 -0.67
C LYS A 126 14.60 -8.85 -1.43
N LYS A 127 14.18 -9.11 -2.68
CA LYS A 127 13.45 -8.14 -3.52
C LYS A 127 12.18 -7.65 -2.82
N ARG A 128 11.41 -8.57 -2.24
CA ARG A 128 10.15 -8.28 -1.54
C ARG A 128 10.34 -7.83 -0.08
N GLY A 129 11.57 -7.57 0.35
CA GLY A 129 11.88 -7.02 1.68
C GLY A 129 11.80 -8.01 2.85
N PHE A 130 11.49 -9.28 2.62
CA PHE A 130 11.39 -10.28 3.70
C PHE A 130 12.71 -10.50 4.43
N GLU A 131 13.83 -10.56 3.71
CA GLU A 131 15.15 -10.69 4.35
C GLU A 131 15.48 -9.48 5.23
N ASN A 132 15.14 -8.28 4.77
CA ASN A 132 15.36 -7.04 5.53
C ASN A 132 14.48 -7.01 6.78
N LEU A 133 13.20 -7.33 6.64
CA LEU A 133 12.25 -7.40 7.77
C LEU A 133 12.71 -8.43 8.80
N ARG A 134 13.08 -9.64 8.36
CA ARG A 134 13.61 -10.69 9.23
C ARG A 134 14.85 -10.21 10.00
N ASN A 135 15.82 -9.63 9.30
CA ASN A 135 17.06 -9.19 9.93
C ASN A 135 16.79 -8.06 10.93
N ALA A 136 15.97 -7.06 10.56
CA ALA A 136 15.59 -5.97 11.46
C ALA A 136 14.88 -6.47 12.73
N PHE A 137 14.00 -7.46 12.59
CA PHE A 137 13.36 -8.12 13.72
C PHE A 137 14.38 -8.84 14.63
N LEU A 138 15.25 -9.68 14.06
CA LEU A 138 16.27 -10.41 14.82
C LEU A 138 17.25 -9.46 15.53
N ASP A 139 17.63 -8.37 14.87
CA ASP A 139 18.50 -7.34 15.44
C ASP A 139 17.79 -6.63 16.60
N ALA A 140 16.50 -6.32 16.47
CA ALA A 140 15.72 -5.72 17.55
C ALA A 140 15.63 -6.63 18.78
N VAL A 141 15.38 -7.92 18.57
CA VAL A 141 15.37 -8.93 19.65
C VAL A 141 16.74 -9.05 20.31
N LYS A 142 17.80 -9.20 19.52
CA LYS A 142 19.18 -9.37 20.01
C LYS A 142 19.64 -8.17 20.82
N ASN A 143 19.33 -6.96 20.36
CA ASN A 143 19.78 -5.72 20.99
C ASN A 143 18.77 -5.15 22.00
N LYS A 144 17.63 -5.81 22.20
CA LYS A 144 16.52 -5.35 23.07
C LYS A 144 16.04 -3.94 22.72
N THR A 145 15.97 -3.63 21.43
CA THR A 145 15.43 -2.37 20.92
C THR A 145 13.99 -2.53 20.47
N SER A 146 13.32 -1.43 20.16
CA SER A 146 11.96 -1.44 19.62
C SER A 146 11.88 -2.22 18.31
N SER A 147 10.72 -2.85 18.08
CA SER A 147 10.37 -3.48 16.80
C SER A 147 10.43 -2.46 15.67
N PRO A 148 10.86 -2.84 14.45
CA PRO A 148 10.87 -1.95 13.29
C PRO A 148 9.46 -1.45 12.91
N VAL A 149 8.42 -2.19 13.28
CA VAL A 149 7.00 -1.79 13.20
C VAL A 149 6.40 -1.98 14.58
N SER A 150 5.86 -0.91 15.18
CA SER A 150 5.26 -1.01 16.51
C SER A 150 3.87 -1.64 16.45
N GLY A 151 3.45 -2.25 17.55
CA GLY A 151 2.10 -2.82 17.65
C GLY A 151 1.02 -1.74 17.54
N GLU A 152 1.31 -0.54 18.04
CA GLU A 152 0.43 0.62 17.97
C GLU A 152 0.24 1.09 16.52
N ASP A 153 1.30 1.16 15.71
CA ASP A 153 1.18 1.57 14.31
C ASP A 153 0.43 0.52 13.48
N ALA A 154 0.72 -0.76 13.71
CA ALA A 154 -0.02 -1.86 13.09
C ALA A 154 -1.51 -1.85 13.47
N LEU A 155 -1.83 -1.59 14.74
CA LEU A 155 -3.20 -1.50 15.23
C LEU A 155 -4.01 -0.43 14.48
N VAL A 156 -3.41 0.73 14.17
CA VAL A 156 -4.10 1.78 13.40
C VAL A 156 -4.47 1.31 11.99
N SER A 157 -3.59 0.55 11.31
CA SER A 157 -3.91 -0.07 10.00
C SER A 157 -5.12 -1.00 10.12
N HIS A 158 -5.17 -1.83 11.17
CA HIS A 158 -6.27 -2.75 11.40
C HIS A 158 -7.59 -2.04 11.77
N GLN A 159 -7.54 -0.96 12.56
CA GLN A 159 -8.71 -0.14 12.88
C GLN A 159 -9.31 0.54 11.63
N ILE A 160 -8.45 1.02 10.72
CA ILE A 160 -8.90 1.55 9.43
C ILE A 160 -9.50 0.46 8.57
N CYS A 161 -8.92 -0.75 8.54
CA CYS A 161 -9.50 -1.90 7.86
C CYS A 161 -10.90 -2.23 8.40
N GLU A 162 -11.08 -2.23 9.72
CA GLU A 162 -12.39 -2.47 10.34
C GLU A 162 -13.41 -1.40 9.93
N LYS A 163 -13.02 -0.12 9.98
CA LYS A 163 -13.86 0.99 9.48
C LYS A 163 -14.27 0.80 8.02
N ILE A 164 -13.36 0.33 7.16
CA ILE A 164 -13.66 0.05 5.75
C ILE A 164 -14.67 -1.10 5.61
N VAL A 165 -14.52 -2.17 6.39
CA VAL A 165 -15.48 -3.29 6.42
C VAL A 165 -16.87 -2.79 6.83
N GLU A 166 -16.97 -2.05 7.94
CA GLU A 166 -18.24 -1.49 8.42
C GLU A 166 -18.90 -0.56 7.39
N LEU A 167 -18.13 0.27 6.69
CA LEU A 167 -18.65 1.16 5.65
C LEU A 167 -19.13 0.40 4.41
N LEU A 168 -18.50 -0.73 4.08
CA LEU A 168 -18.89 -1.59 2.98
C LEU A 168 -20.08 -2.49 3.33
N GLU A 169 -20.29 -2.84 4.59
CA GLU A 169 -21.39 -3.73 5.01
C GLU A 169 -22.74 -3.01 5.17
N ARG A 170 -22.72 -1.68 5.30
CA ARG A 170 -23.92 -0.83 5.25
C ARG A 170 -24.60 -0.86 3.88
#